data_AF-A0A1Z5KUK3-F1
#
_entry.id   AF-A0A1Z5KUK3-F1
#
_cell.length_a   1.000
_cell.length_b   1.000
_cell.length_c   1.000
_cell.angle_alpha   90.00
_cell.angle_beta   90.00
_cell.angle_gamma   90.00
#
_symmetry.space_group_name_H-M   'P 1'
#
loop_
_entity.id
_entity.type
_entity.pdbx_description
1 polymer ?
#
loop_
_entity_poly.entity_id
_entity_poly.type
_entity_poly.pdbx_seq_one_letter_code
_entity_poly.pdbx_strand_id
1 'polypeptide(L)'
;MNAVRNICELYCGIVPVIHKHAIETIPQQTAIHHNNCMYIAHELLELAASMKGVTVVDLSLKLRQIGVTPFVEQMKKQKENLMDFLTDISSFEDSGAVERAIQCCLYHLQQLRSVWSNVLPVPVYLKAIGTLLNSVVDHIIVSIVNMEDISSVLSEDLMAIL
;
A
#
# COMPACT_ATOMS: atom_id res chain seq x y z
N MET A 1 6.64 -2.25 34.29
CA MET A 1 5.74 -3.12 33.50
C MET A 1 4.35 -2.54 33.35
N ASN A 2 3.61 -2.27 34.43
CA ASN A 2 2.27 -1.66 34.33
C ASN A 2 2.28 -0.34 33.54
N ALA A 3 3.25 0.53 33.76
CA ALA A 3 3.36 1.78 32.99
C ALA A 3 3.54 1.55 31.47
N VAL A 4 4.47 0.67 31.05
CA VAL A 4 4.72 0.36 29.63
C VAL A 4 3.47 -0.25 28.98
N ARG A 5 2.86 -1.24 29.65
CA ARG A 5 1.61 -1.85 29.19
C ARG A 5 0.50 -0.82 29.06
N ASN A 6 0.27 0.00 30.08
CA ASN A 6 -0.75 1.05 30.08
C ASN A 6 -0.51 2.07 28.95
N ILE A 7 0.73 2.48 28.70
CA ILE A 7 1.09 3.41 27.62
C ILE A 7 0.78 2.79 26.26
N CYS A 8 1.16 1.53 26.03
CA CYS A 8 0.89 0.85 24.78
C CYS A 8 -0.62 0.57 24.59
N GLU A 9 -1.34 0.21 25.65
CA GLU A 9 -2.80 0.06 25.62
C GLU A 9 -3.51 1.37 25.31
N LEU A 10 -3.03 2.47 25.91
CA LEU A 10 -3.50 3.83 25.62
C LEU A 10 -3.27 4.19 24.17
N TYR A 11 -2.06 3.94 23.64
CA TYR A 11 -1.76 4.15 22.22
C TYR A 11 -2.73 3.37 21.33
N CYS A 12 -2.95 2.09 21.63
CA CYS A 12 -3.88 1.25 20.88
C CYS A 12 -5.33 1.72 20.94
N GLY A 13 -5.75 2.32 22.06
CA GLY A 13 -7.12 2.81 22.26
C GLY A 13 -7.36 4.22 21.71
N ILE A 14 -6.33 5.07 21.67
CA ILE A 14 -6.47 6.49 21.35
C ILE A 14 -6.11 6.79 19.90
N VAL A 15 -4.93 6.35 19.45
CA VAL A 15 -4.40 6.78 18.14
C VAL A 15 -5.31 6.37 16.98
N PRO A 16 -5.80 5.12 16.89
CA PRO A 16 -6.71 4.71 15.82
C PRO A 16 -8.07 5.43 15.86
N VAL A 17 -8.46 6.00 17.00
CA VAL A 17 -9.75 6.68 17.17
C VAL A 17 -9.63 8.16 16.83
N ILE A 18 -8.65 8.85 17.42
CA ILE A 18 -8.46 10.29 17.22
C ILE A 18 -8.01 10.58 15.78
N HIS A 19 -7.09 9.77 15.24
CA HIS A 19 -6.52 9.99 13.91
C HIS A 19 -7.21 9.16 12.83
N LYS A 20 -8.35 8.53 13.13
CA LYS A 20 -9.05 7.59 12.24
C LYS A 20 -9.16 8.11 10.81
N HIS A 21 -9.74 9.30 10.65
CA HIS A 21 -9.97 9.88 9.33
C HIS A 21 -8.67 10.07 8.54
N ALA A 22 -7.62 10.59 9.17
CA ALA A 22 -6.34 10.80 8.52
C ALA A 22 -5.69 9.46 8.13
N ILE A 23 -5.71 8.47 9.04
CA ILE A 23 -5.19 7.12 8.81
C ILE A 23 -5.91 6.43 7.64
N GLU A 24 -7.22 6.62 7.50
CA GLU A 24 -8.03 5.97 6.47
C GLU A 24 -8.00 6.69 5.11
N THR A 25 -7.68 7.98 5.08
CA THR A 25 -7.82 8.79 3.84
C THR A 25 -6.50 9.27 3.26
N ILE A 26 -5.46 9.47 4.08
CA ILE A 26 -4.20 10.07 3.66
C ILE A 26 -3.10 8.98 3.60
N PRO A 27 -2.59 8.61 2.41
CA PRO A 27 -1.63 7.52 2.26
C PRO A 27 -0.38 7.64 3.14
N GLN A 28 0.11 8.87 3.33
CA GLN A 28 1.25 9.14 4.21
C GLN A 28 0.94 8.82 5.67
N GLN A 29 -0.24 9.23 6.16
CA GLN A 29 -0.65 9.02 7.54
C GLN A 29 -0.92 7.54 7.82
N THR A 30 -1.49 6.81 6.85
CA THR A 30 -1.59 5.35 6.95
C THR A 30 -0.22 4.69 7.10
N ALA A 31 0.76 5.09 6.28
CA ALA A 31 2.11 4.54 6.33
C ALA A 31 2.84 4.89 7.64
N ILE A 32 2.68 6.12 8.13
CA ILE A 32 3.24 6.54 9.43
C ILE A 32 2.65 5.70 10.55
N HIS A 33 1.32 5.55 10.58
CA HIS A 33 0.65 4.74 11.60
C HIS A 33 1.09 3.27 11.55
N HIS A 34 1.18 2.68 10.35
CA HIS A 34 1.72 1.34 10.15
C HIS A 34 3.14 1.21 10.71
N ASN A 35 4.05 2.10 10.32
CA ASN A 35 5.43 2.05 10.75
C ASN A 35 5.58 2.25 12.27
N ASN A 36 4.85 3.21 12.85
CA ASN A 36 4.84 3.43 14.29
C ASN A 36 4.38 2.18 15.06
N CYS A 37 3.30 1.55 14.60
CA CYS A 37 2.79 0.34 15.21
C CYS A 37 3.80 -0.82 15.15
N MET A 38 4.50 -0.99 14.02
CA MET A 38 5.54 -2.01 13.86
C MET A 38 6.75 -1.72 14.76
N TYR A 39 7.18 -0.46 14.82
CA TYR A 39 8.29 -0.02 15.64
C TYR A 39 8.00 -0.25 17.13
N ILE A 40 6.86 0.26 17.64
CA ILE A 40 6.47 0.08 19.04
C ILE A 40 6.34 -1.42 19.38
N ALA A 41 5.75 -2.22 18.47
CA ALA A 41 5.61 -3.66 18.69
C ALA A 41 6.96 -4.39 18.78
N HIS A 42 7.97 -3.93 18.03
CA HIS A 42 9.33 -4.47 18.07
C HIS A 42 10.06 -4.07 19.34
N GLU A 43 10.12 -2.78 19.65
CA GLU A 43 10.74 -2.23 20.87
C GLU A 43 10.15 -2.85 22.14
N LEU A 44 8.82 -3.06 22.16
CA LEU A 44 8.15 -3.72 23.27
C LEU A 44 8.63 -5.17 23.49
N LEU A 45 8.89 -5.91 22.40
CA LEU A 45 9.42 -7.27 22.48
C LEU A 45 10.88 -7.29 22.90
N GLU A 46 11.70 -6.37 22.40
CA GLU A 46 13.11 -6.25 22.80
C GLU A 46 13.23 -5.91 24.30
N LEU A 47 12.46 -4.93 24.75
CA LEU A 47 12.40 -4.56 26.17
C LEU A 47 11.96 -5.76 27.03
N ALA A 48 10.92 -6.49 26.62
CA ALA A 48 10.46 -7.66 27.34
C ALA A 48 11.50 -8.79 27.37
N ALA A 49 12.28 -8.98 26.31
CA ALA A 49 13.34 -9.98 26.27
C ALA A 49 14.45 -9.70 27.31
N SER A 50 14.69 -8.43 27.63
CA SER A 50 15.64 -8.03 28.67
C SER A 50 15.13 -8.24 30.11
N MET A 51 13.84 -8.54 30.29
CA MET A 51 13.17 -8.61 31.59
C MET A 51 12.70 -10.03 31.91
N LYS A 52 13.00 -10.53 33.11
CA LYS A 52 12.50 -11.85 33.56
C LYS A 52 11.01 -11.78 33.95
N GLY A 53 10.21 -12.74 33.47
CA GLY A 53 8.82 -12.91 33.90
C GLY A 53 7.82 -11.93 33.27
N VAL A 54 8.18 -11.28 32.17
CA VAL A 54 7.35 -10.30 31.46
C VAL A 54 6.72 -10.90 30.22
N THR A 55 5.40 -10.78 30.08
CA THR A 55 4.67 -11.17 28.86
C THR A 55 3.93 -9.97 28.27
N VAL A 56 4.28 -9.65 27.02
CA VAL A 56 3.73 -8.51 26.24
C VAL A 56 3.39 -8.91 24.80
N VAL A 57 3.43 -10.22 24.51
CA VAL A 57 3.19 -10.77 23.17
C VAL A 57 1.79 -10.40 22.67
N ASP A 58 0.80 -10.47 23.56
CA ASP A 58 -0.59 -10.04 23.31
C ASP A 58 -0.65 -8.59 22.81
N LEU A 59 0.08 -7.69 23.45
CA LEU A 59 0.08 -6.27 23.13
C LEU A 59 0.88 -5.96 21.86
N SER A 60 1.99 -6.65 21.65
CA SER A 60 2.76 -6.59 20.40
C SER A 60 1.91 -7.04 19.20
N LEU A 61 1.17 -8.15 19.34
CA LEU A 61 0.25 -8.63 18.30
C LEU A 61 -0.87 -7.61 18.03
N LYS A 62 -1.46 -7.03 19.08
CA LYS A 62 -2.48 -5.99 18.95
C LYS A 62 -1.96 -4.76 18.21
N LEU A 63 -0.78 -4.26 18.58
CA LEU A 63 -0.11 -3.13 17.91
C LEU A 63 0.10 -3.42 16.41
N ARG A 64 0.64 -4.59 16.07
CA ARG A 64 0.82 -4.99 14.67
C ARG A 64 -0.52 -5.02 13.93
N GLN A 65 -1.55 -5.60 14.53
CA GLN A 65 -2.87 -5.70 13.92
C GLN A 65 -3.45 -4.32 13.60
N ILE A 66 -3.46 -3.39 14.56
CA ILE A 66 -4.01 -2.03 14.35
C ILE A 66 -3.20 -1.22 13.34
N GLY A 67 -1.93 -1.55 13.10
CA GLY A 67 -1.11 -0.92 12.07
C GLY A 67 -1.27 -1.55 10.68
N VAL A 68 -1.46 -2.88 10.61
CA VAL A 68 -1.62 -3.62 9.34
C VAL A 68 -2.99 -3.38 8.73
N THR A 69 -4.06 -3.45 9.52
CA THR A 69 -5.43 -3.35 9.00
C THR A 69 -5.66 -2.11 8.12
N PRO A 70 -5.41 -0.87 8.58
CA PRO A 70 -5.61 0.31 7.74
C PRO A 70 -4.63 0.37 6.56
N PHE A 71 -3.41 -0.15 6.70
CA PHE A 71 -2.45 -0.20 5.60
C PHE A 71 -2.91 -1.13 4.47
N VAL A 72 -3.50 -2.27 4.80
CA VAL A 72 -4.09 -3.20 3.82
C VAL A 72 -5.30 -2.57 3.13
N GLU A 73 -6.19 -1.88 3.87
CA GLU A 73 -7.31 -1.16 3.26
C GLU A 73 -6.82 -0.04 2.34
N GLN A 74 -5.78 0.68 2.73
CA GLN A 74 -5.15 1.67 1.87
C GLN A 74 -4.59 1.06 0.59
N MET A 75 -3.94 -0.11 0.68
CA MET A 75 -3.45 -0.85 -0.50
C MET A 75 -4.58 -1.23 -1.46
N LYS A 76 -5.74 -1.68 -0.94
CA LYS A 76 -6.93 -1.96 -1.76
C LYS A 76 -7.43 -0.71 -2.46
N LYS A 77 -7.59 0.39 -1.73
CA LYS A 77 -8.01 1.69 -2.30
C LYS A 77 -7.05 2.18 -3.39
N GLN A 78 -5.74 2.04 -3.19
CA GLN A 78 -4.78 2.43 -4.22
C GLN A 78 -4.86 1.54 -5.46
N LYS A 79 -5.12 0.24 -5.29
CA LYS A 79 -5.37 -0.66 -6.41
C LYS A 79 -6.63 -0.26 -7.17
N GLU A 80 -7.73 0.02 -6.47
CA GLU A 80 -8.99 0.47 -7.08
C GLU A 80 -8.78 1.74 -7.93
N ASN A 81 -8.13 2.76 -7.37
CA ASN A 81 -7.79 3.98 -8.12
C ASN A 81 -6.98 3.70 -9.40
N LEU A 82 -6.04 2.75 -9.34
CA LEU A 82 -5.26 2.35 -10.51
C LEU A 82 -6.13 1.64 -11.56
N MET A 83 -7.05 0.78 -11.13
CA MET A 83 -7.97 0.10 -12.06
C MET A 83 -8.96 1.08 -12.69
N ASP A 84 -9.39 2.11 -11.94
CA ASP A 84 -10.27 3.16 -12.46
C ASP A 84 -9.62 3.91 -13.64
N PHE A 85 -8.31 4.18 -13.58
CA PHE A 85 -7.58 4.76 -14.72
C PHE A 85 -7.57 3.85 -15.96
N LEU A 86 -7.69 2.54 -15.78
CA LEU A 86 -7.61 1.54 -16.85
C LEU A 86 -8.97 1.08 -17.37
N THR A 87 -10.09 1.52 -16.76
CA THR A 87 -11.42 0.97 -17.04
C THR A 87 -11.89 1.24 -18.48
N ASP A 88 -11.47 2.36 -19.07
CA ASP A 88 -11.89 2.78 -20.41
C ASP A 88 -10.98 2.25 -21.53
N ILE A 89 -9.92 1.49 -21.22
CA ILE A 89 -8.97 1.01 -22.24
C ILE A 89 -9.50 -0.21 -23.01
N SER A 90 -10.66 -0.75 -22.65
CA SER A 90 -11.19 -2.03 -23.17
C SER A 90 -11.23 -2.20 -24.69
N SER A 91 -11.25 -1.13 -25.49
CA SER A 91 -11.17 -1.23 -26.96
C SER A 91 -9.75 -1.18 -27.52
N PHE A 92 -8.73 -0.66 -26.80
CA PHE A 92 -7.38 -0.29 -27.29
C PHE A 92 -7.33 0.32 -28.71
N GLU A 93 -8.44 0.81 -29.24
CA GLU A 93 -8.54 1.40 -30.58
C GLU A 93 -7.92 2.80 -30.60
N ASP A 94 -7.90 3.50 -29.45
CA ASP A 94 -7.22 4.78 -29.24
C ASP A 94 -5.92 4.56 -28.46
N SER A 95 -4.80 4.44 -29.18
CA SER A 95 -3.46 4.34 -28.59
C SER A 95 -3.13 5.52 -27.68
N GLY A 96 -3.68 6.71 -27.95
CA GLY A 96 -3.52 7.88 -27.11
C GLY A 96 -4.27 7.76 -25.77
N ALA A 97 -5.43 7.09 -25.73
CA ALA A 97 -6.14 6.83 -24.47
C ALA A 97 -5.38 5.84 -23.59
N VAL A 98 -4.82 4.80 -24.21
CA VAL A 98 -3.98 3.80 -23.54
C VAL A 98 -2.76 4.47 -22.91
N GLU A 99 -2.05 5.29 -23.68
CA GLU A 99 -0.87 6.02 -23.20
C GLU A 99 -1.21 6.92 -22.01
N ARG A 100 -2.29 7.72 -22.12
CA ARG A 100 -2.74 8.61 -21.03
C ARG A 100 -3.06 7.83 -19.76
N ALA A 101 -3.76 6.71 -19.87
CA ALA A 101 -4.12 5.90 -18.72
C ALA A 101 -2.89 5.28 -18.03
N ILE A 102 -1.92 4.79 -18.82
CA ILE A 102 -0.63 4.29 -18.28
C ILE A 102 0.12 5.44 -17.59
N GLN A 103 0.17 6.62 -18.19
CA GLN A 103 0.79 7.81 -17.57
C GLN A 103 0.11 8.19 -16.25
N CYS A 104 -1.23 8.13 -16.17
CA CYS A 104 -1.97 8.34 -14.92
C CYS A 104 -1.58 7.32 -13.84
N CYS A 105 -1.49 6.03 -14.19
CA CYS A 105 -1.03 4.98 -13.29
C CYS A 105 0.40 5.24 -12.78
N LEU A 106 1.33 5.56 -13.69
CA LEU A 106 2.73 5.86 -13.35
C LEU A 106 2.84 7.08 -12.43
N TYR A 107 2.12 8.16 -12.76
CA TYR A 107 2.08 9.36 -11.93
C TYR A 107 1.54 9.05 -10.53
N HIS A 108 0.47 8.29 -10.42
CA HIS A 108 -0.11 7.89 -9.14
C HIS A 108 0.87 7.05 -8.29
N LEU A 109 1.56 6.09 -8.91
CA LEU A 109 2.61 5.30 -8.24
C LEU A 109 3.79 6.17 -7.78
N GLN A 110 4.18 7.19 -8.56
CA GLN A 110 5.21 8.16 -8.17
C GLN A 110 4.77 9.01 -6.97
N GLN A 111 3.49 9.37 -6.88
CA GLN A 111 2.96 10.08 -5.73
C GLN A 111 2.94 9.21 -4.47
N LEU A 112 2.60 7.93 -4.59
CA LEU A 112 2.71 7.00 -3.46
C LEU A 112 4.16 6.82 -3.03
N ARG A 113 5.09 6.73 -3.99
CA ARG A 113 6.53 6.68 -3.71
C ARG A 113 6.98 7.87 -2.87
N SER A 114 6.59 9.10 -3.22
CA SER A 114 7.07 10.31 -2.54
C SER A 114 6.69 10.35 -1.06
N VAL A 115 5.56 9.74 -0.68
CA VAL A 115 5.08 9.71 0.70
C VAL A 115 5.41 8.41 1.46
N TRP A 116 5.69 7.31 0.76
CA TRP A 116 5.97 6.01 1.40
C TRP A 116 7.45 5.69 1.53
N SER A 117 8.31 6.11 0.59
CA SER A 117 9.72 5.68 0.57
C SER A 117 10.53 6.13 1.78
N ASN A 118 10.16 7.28 2.36
CA ASN A 118 10.84 7.86 3.52
C ASN A 118 10.21 7.45 4.85
N VAL A 119 9.10 6.70 4.82
CA VAL A 119 8.33 6.32 6.00
C VAL A 119 8.39 4.82 6.26
N LEU A 120 8.22 4.01 5.21
CA LEU A 120 8.20 2.56 5.33
C LEU A 120 9.61 1.97 5.28
N PRO A 121 9.88 0.87 6.02
CA PRO A 121 11.08 0.08 5.81
C PRO A 121 11.17 -0.39 4.35
N VAL A 122 12.39 -0.37 3.78
CA VAL A 122 12.64 -0.67 2.36
C VAL A 122 11.92 -1.95 1.88
N PRO A 123 11.96 -3.09 2.60
CA PRO A 123 11.27 -4.30 2.15
C PRO A 123 9.75 -4.16 2.08
N VAL A 124 9.16 -3.40 3.03
CA VAL A 124 7.71 -3.15 3.08
C VAL A 124 7.30 -2.22 1.95
N TYR A 125 8.06 -1.14 1.74
CA TYR A 125 7.86 -0.20 0.64
C TYR A 125 7.91 -0.89 -0.73
N LEU A 126 8.98 -1.64 -1.00
CA LEU A 126 9.16 -2.33 -2.29
C LEU A 126 8.04 -3.35 -2.53
N LYS A 127 7.64 -4.09 -1.50
CA LYS A 127 6.51 -5.01 -1.60
C LYS A 127 5.21 -4.28 -1.90
N ALA A 128 4.93 -3.15 -1.26
CA ALA A 128 3.72 -2.37 -1.47
C ALA A 128 3.65 -1.81 -2.91
N ILE A 129 4.66 -1.03 -3.33
CA ILE A 129 4.69 -0.47 -4.69
C ILE A 129 4.75 -1.56 -5.75
N GLY A 130 5.54 -2.62 -5.53
CA GLY A 130 5.62 -3.75 -6.44
C GLY A 130 4.28 -4.47 -6.62
N THR A 131 3.49 -4.64 -5.56
CA THR A 131 2.16 -5.26 -5.63
C THR A 131 1.18 -4.41 -6.45
N LEU A 132 1.23 -3.07 -6.28
CA LEU A 132 0.37 -2.15 -7.05
C LEU A 132 0.77 -2.12 -8.52
N LEU A 133 2.08 -2.01 -8.81
CA LEU A 133 2.60 -2.06 -10.16
C LEU A 133 2.24 -3.38 -10.86
N ASN A 134 2.39 -4.52 -10.16
CA ASN A 134 2.02 -5.82 -10.70
C ASN A 134 0.53 -5.87 -11.06
N SER A 135 -0.34 -5.24 -10.26
CA SER A 135 -1.77 -5.19 -10.57
C SER A 135 -2.07 -4.42 -11.86
N VAL A 136 -1.32 -3.34 -12.14
CA VAL A 136 -1.43 -2.58 -13.41
C VAL A 136 -0.95 -3.43 -14.59
N VAL A 137 0.23 -4.05 -14.46
CA VAL A 137 0.82 -4.89 -15.51
C VAL A 137 -0.06 -6.10 -15.81
N ASP A 138 -0.53 -6.80 -14.78
CA ASP A 138 -1.44 -7.94 -14.93
C ASP A 138 -2.72 -7.54 -15.68
N HIS A 139 -3.31 -6.39 -15.33
CA HIS A 139 -4.51 -5.90 -16.00
C HIS A 139 -4.26 -5.60 -17.48
N ILE A 140 -3.14 -4.94 -17.80
CA ILE A 140 -2.75 -4.66 -19.19
C ILE A 140 -2.56 -5.96 -19.97
N ILE A 141 -1.81 -6.92 -19.42
CA ILE A 141 -1.56 -8.23 -20.06
C ILE A 141 -2.88 -8.95 -20.34
N VAL A 142 -3.75 -9.07 -19.33
CA VAL A 142 -5.05 -9.74 -19.49
C VAL A 142 -5.90 -9.04 -20.53
N SER A 143 -5.88 -7.71 -20.56
CA SER A 143 -6.67 -6.95 -21.52
C SER A 143 -6.17 -7.15 -22.95
N ILE A 144 -4.85 -7.15 -23.18
CA ILE A 144 -4.22 -7.41 -24.49
C ILE A 144 -4.50 -8.85 -24.95
N VAL A 145 -4.33 -9.84 -24.06
CA VAL A 145 -4.54 -11.26 -24.40
C VAL A 145 -5.98 -11.57 -24.79
N ASN A 146 -6.94 -10.85 -24.21
CA ASN A 146 -8.37 -11.04 -24.50
C ASN A 146 -8.85 -10.29 -25.74
N MET A 147 -8.00 -9.52 -26.44
CA MET A 147 -8.38 -8.83 -27.67
C MET A 147 -8.49 -9.83 -28.83
N GLU A 148 -9.66 -9.89 -29.46
CA GLU A 148 -9.98 -10.89 -30.50
C GLU A 148 -9.23 -10.62 -31.83
N ASP A 149 -8.83 -9.37 -32.09
CA ASP A 149 -7.98 -8.96 -33.22
C ASP A 149 -6.98 -7.88 -32.78
N ILE A 150 -5.71 -8.24 -32.54
CA ILE A 150 -4.64 -7.24 -32.39
C ILE A 150 -4.23 -6.82 -33.80
N SER A 151 -4.64 -5.63 -34.25
CA SER A 151 -4.13 -5.08 -35.51
C SER A 151 -2.61 -4.92 -35.43
N SER A 152 -1.89 -5.15 -36.53
CA SER A 152 -0.42 -5.08 -36.55
C SER A 152 0.12 -3.70 -36.11
N VAL A 153 -0.64 -2.64 -36.34
CA VAL A 153 -0.29 -1.26 -35.95
C VAL A 153 -0.37 -1.08 -34.44
N LEU A 154 -1.42 -1.61 -33.80
CA LEU A 154 -1.58 -1.55 -32.34
C LEU A 154 -0.47 -2.32 -31.61
N SER A 155 0.01 -3.43 -32.21
CA SER A 155 1.13 -4.19 -31.67
C SER A 155 2.45 -3.40 -31.68
N GLU A 156 2.70 -2.61 -32.72
CA GLU A 156 3.91 -1.78 -32.83
C GLU A 156 3.85 -0.59 -31.86
N ASP A 157 2.68 0.03 -31.68
CA ASP A 157 2.49 1.16 -30.77
C ASP A 157 2.57 0.73 -29.29
N LEU A 158 2.00 -0.42 -28.92
CA LEU A 158 2.10 -0.96 -27.55
C LEU A 158 3.55 -1.29 -27.17
N MET A 159 4.34 -1.81 -28.11
CA MET A 159 5.77 -2.07 -27.91
C MET A 159 6.59 -0.78 -27.69
N ALA A 160 6.12 0.37 -28.17
CA ALA A 160 6.80 1.64 -27.96
C ALA A 160 6.49 2.29 -26.61
N ILE A 161 5.36 1.92 -25.97
CA ILE A 161 4.86 2.53 -24.73
C ILE A 161 5.28 1.72 -23.47
N LEU A 162 5.41 0.39 -23.60
CA LEU A 162 5.84 -0.52 -22.53
C LEU A 162 7.37 -0.57 -22.38
#